data_AF-A0A292QZE3-F1
#
_entry.id   AF-A0A292QZE3-F1
#
_cell.length_a   1.000
_cell.length_b   1.000
_cell.length_c   1.000
_cell.angle_alpha   90.00
_cell.angle_beta   90.00
_cell.angle_gamma   90.00
#
_symmetry.space_group_name_H-M   'P 1'
#
loop_
_entity.id
_entity.type
_entity.pdbx_description
1 polymer ?
#
loop_
_entity_poly.entity_id
_entity_poly.type
_entity_poly.pdbx_seq_one_letter_code
_entity_poly.pdbx_strand_id
1 'polypeptide(L)'
;MKMYPISSLHTTPMQNSLQKFHDCYLVSSLGALSRSEKGRRILENNISQGRNNYNIKFNNVNGEQEDYLIPKNTIKKFMHEKIDGYVERLLVSPVTTAVELAMNNLIAKHPSKKPFIYRMMENQQDFEYNKPSRFLKMFTGKKPVTLNEGGIRMSLFGKIEKAFSLLKKIEKDKDSVFIAGTGWNMWGINSLPSWHCYSVRQVRMEQNRIVLFDHRKQEEVVLPIQNALHQLKFLTGYFSKDLM
;
A
#
# COMPACT_ATOMS: atom_id res chain seq x y z
N MET A 1 14.02 -8.04 -25.33
CA MET A 1 14.37 -6.66 -24.90
C MET A 1 15.00 -6.75 -23.52
N LYS A 2 16.20 -6.20 -23.30
CA LYS A 2 16.89 -6.31 -22.00
C LYS A 2 16.17 -5.45 -20.95
N MET A 3 15.83 -6.04 -19.81
CA MET A 3 15.23 -5.37 -18.67
C MET A 3 16.16 -5.50 -17.47
N TYR A 4 16.15 -4.49 -16.62
CA TYR A 4 16.94 -4.44 -15.41
C TYR A 4 16.03 -4.23 -14.21
N PRO A 5 16.32 -4.86 -13.06
CA PRO A 5 15.66 -4.50 -11.80
C PRO A 5 15.65 -2.99 -11.60
N ILE A 6 14.59 -2.48 -10.97
CA ILE A 6 14.65 -1.13 -10.41
C ILE A 6 15.71 -1.06 -9.30
N SER A 7 16.00 0.14 -8.82
CA SER A 7 17.07 0.38 -7.83
C SER A 7 16.62 1.40 -6.78
N SER A 8 17.50 1.74 -5.84
CA SER A 8 17.28 2.78 -4.84
C SER A 8 16.80 4.12 -5.42
N LEU A 9 17.29 4.50 -6.62
CA LEU A 9 16.84 5.71 -7.34
C LEU A 9 15.34 5.70 -7.65
N HIS A 10 14.75 4.51 -7.74
CA HIS A 10 13.35 4.27 -8.05
C HIS A 10 12.53 4.01 -6.79
N THR A 11 13.08 3.24 -5.83
CA THR A 11 12.35 2.90 -4.60
C THR A 11 12.28 4.06 -3.63
N THR A 12 13.28 4.95 -3.59
CA THR A 12 13.27 6.10 -2.65
C THR A 12 12.09 7.04 -2.91
N PRO A 13 11.80 7.48 -4.15
CA PRO A 13 10.58 8.25 -4.45
C PRO A 13 9.28 7.53 -4.07
N MET A 14 9.24 6.19 -4.12
CA MET A 14 8.04 5.42 -3.76
C MET A 14 7.69 5.55 -2.27
N GLN A 15 8.70 5.79 -1.41
CA GLN A 15 8.49 5.88 0.04
C GLN A 15 7.45 6.93 0.39
N ASN A 16 7.44 8.07 -0.30
CA ASN A 16 6.53 9.18 -0.03
C ASN A 16 5.70 9.56 -1.25
N SER A 17 5.51 8.65 -2.22
CA SER A 17 4.77 8.95 -3.45
C SER A 17 3.41 9.57 -3.13
N LEU A 18 3.09 10.71 -3.74
CA LEU A 18 1.81 11.40 -3.59
C LEU A 18 0.66 10.51 -4.07
N GLN A 19 -0.40 10.42 -3.29
CA GLN A 19 -1.65 9.77 -3.68
C GLN A 19 -2.61 10.81 -4.28
N LYS A 20 -2.53 11.06 -5.60
CA LYS A 20 -3.42 11.99 -6.30
C LYS A 20 -4.65 11.31 -6.92
N PHE A 21 -4.43 10.26 -7.70
CA PHE A 21 -5.46 9.41 -8.33
C PHE A 21 -5.35 7.95 -7.88
N HIS A 22 -4.27 7.67 -7.15
CA HIS A 22 -3.85 6.37 -6.72
C HIS A 22 -4.75 5.81 -5.61
N ASP A 23 -4.98 4.50 -5.57
CA ASP A 23 -5.72 3.91 -4.46
C ASP A 23 -4.84 3.85 -3.20
N CYS A 24 -5.37 4.35 -2.09
CA CYS A 24 -4.67 4.46 -0.81
C CYS A 24 -4.06 3.12 -0.35
N TYR A 25 -4.70 1.99 -0.65
CA TYR A 25 -4.16 0.68 -0.26
C TYR A 25 -2.84 0.38 -0.95
N LEU A 26 -2.73 0.72 -2.23
CA LEU A 26 -1.63 0.34 -3.09
C LEU A 26 -0.44 1.25 -2.81
N VAL A 27 -0.66 2.57 -2.79
CA VAL A 27 0.40 3.54 -2.49
C VAL A 27 0.97 3.32 -1.11
N SER A 28 0.11 3.14 -0.10
CA SER A 28 0.59 2.87 1.26
C SER A 28 1.35 1.53 1.35
N SER A 29 0.94 0.53 0.58
CA SER A 29 1.66 -0.76 0.54
C SER A 29 3.05 -0.62 -0.10
N LEU A 30 3.15 0.07 -1.24
CA LEU A 30 4.42 0.33 -1.92
C LEU A 30 5.33 1.27 -1.11
N GLY A 31 4.75 2.28 -0.47
CA GLY A 31 5.42 3.20 0.44
C GLY A 31 6.01 2.47 1.65
N ALA A 32 5.27 1.55 2.26
CA ALA A 32 5.76 0.73 3.34
C ALA A 32 6.87 -0.25 2.88
N LEU A 33 6.69 -0.94 1.74
CA LEU A 33 7.70 -1.85 1.19
C LEU A 33 9.02 -1.13 0.88
N SER A 34 8.96 0.05 0.28
CA SER A 34 10.16 0.80 -0.15
C SER A 34 11.02 1.33 1.00
N ARG A 35 10.50 1.35 2.24
CA ARG A 35 11.24 1.77 3.43
C ARG A 35 12.01 0.65 4.11
N SER A 36 11.51 -0.58 4.02
CA SER A 36 12.19 -1.77 4.54
C SER A 36 13.28 -2.22 3.58
N GLU A 37 14.44 -2.67 4.08
CA GLU A 37 15.47 -3.24 3.21
C GLU A 37 14.96 -4.47 2.46
N LYS A 38 14.30 -5.38 3.17
CA LYS A 38 13.71 -6.59 2.57
C LYS A 38 12.54 -6.25 1.65
N GLY A 39 11.75 -5.24 2.01
CA GLY A 39 10.69 -4.74 1.14
C GLY A 39 11.23 -4.15 -0.17
N ARG A 40 12.35 -3.42 -0.14
CA ARG A 40 13.03 -2.95 -1.37
C ARG A 40 13.50 -4.10 -2.24
N ARG A 41 14.10 -5.15 -1.67
CA ARG A 41 14.48 -6.34 -2.44
C ARG A 41 13.29 -6.99 -3.14
N ILE A 42 12.11 -7.04 -2.51
CA ILE A 42 10.88 -7.51 -3.16
C ILE A 42 10.49 -6.59 -4.32
N LEU A 43 10.57 -5.27 -4.15
CA LEU A 43 10.29 -4.32 -5.24
C LEU A 43 11.26 -4.50 -6.41
N GLU A 44 12.55 -4.66 -6.14
CA GLU A 44 13.60 -4.87 -7.15
C GLU A 44 13.42 -6.21 -7.89
N ASN A 45 13.00 -7.27 -7.19
CA ASN A 45 12.73 -8.58 -7.79
C ASN A 45 11.45 -8.60 -8.63
N ASN A 46 10.44 -7.81 -8.25
CA ASN A 46 9.13 -7.82 -8.89
C ASN A 46 8.95 -6.71 -9.93
N ILE A 47 9.84 -5.72 -9.96
CA ILE A 47 9.74 -4.59 -10.88
C ILE A 47 11.05 -4.47 -11.64
N SER A 48 10.95 -4.58 -12.96
CA SER A 48 12.07 -4.31 -13.86
C SER A 48 11.69 -3.24 -14.86
N GLN A 49 12.69 -2.61 -15.46
CA GLN A 49 12.52 -1.57 -16.45
C GLN A 49 13.42 -1.81 -17.66
N GLY A 50 12.87 -1.49 -18.83
CA GLY A 50 13.61 -1.35 -20.07
C GLY A 50 13.57 0.10 -20.57
N ARG A 51 14.02 0.28 -21.82
CA ARG A 51 14.01 1.58 -22.48
C ARG A 51 12.61 2.19 -22.54
N ASN A 52 11.62 1.39 -22.92
CA ASN A 52 10.27 1.87 -23.23
C ASN A 52 9.18 1.39 -22.26
N ASN A 53 9.47 0.40 -21.40
CA ASN A 53 8.46 -0.26 -20.57
C ASN A 53 8.96 -0.49 -19.15
N TYR A 54 8.04 -0.57 -18.20
CA TYR A 54 8.21 -1.31 -16.96
C TYR A 54 7.60 -2.71 -17.11
N ASN A 55 8.16 -3.69 -16.42
CA ASN A 55 7.54 -4.99 -16.21
C ASN A 55 7.24 -5.16 -14.72
N ILE A 56 5.98 -5.41 -14.40
CA ILE A 56 5.49 -5.62 -13.04
C ILE A 56 5.07 -7.09 -12.89
N LYS A 57 5.71 -7.77 -11.95
CA LYS A 57 5.45 -9.17 -11.64
C LYS A 57 4.59 -9.28 -10.38
N PHE A 58 3.52 -10.07 -10.48
CA PHE A 58 2.70 -10.51 -9.36
C PHE A 58 2.98 -11.99 -9.12
N ASN A 59 3.54 -12.32 -7.95
CA ASN A 59 4.00 -13.67 -7.64
C ASN A 59 2.87 -14.63 -7.21
N ASN A 60 1.63 -14.16 -7.04
CA ASN A 60 0.51 -15.03 -6.70
C ASN A 60 -0.83 -14.52 -7.21
N VAL A 61 -1.16 -14.88 -8.44
CA VAL A 61 -2.47 -14.73 -9.06
C VAL A 61 -3.07 -16.13 -9.20
N ASN A 62 -3.86 -16.55 -8.19
CA ASN A 62 -4.46 -17.90 -8.12
C ASN A 62 -3.40 -19.02 -8.00
N GLY A 63 -2.26 -18.74 -7.36
CA GLY A 63 -1.15 -19.68 -7.25
C GLY A 63 -0.13 -19.58 -8.38
N GLU A 64 -0.39 -18.78 -9.41
CA GLU A 64 0.51 -18.58 -10.54
C GLU A 64 1.23 -17.23 -10.47
N GLN A 65 2.36 -17.12 -11.16
CA GLN A 65 3.06 -15.85 -11.38
C GLN A 65 2.57 -15.22 -12.69
N GLU A 66 2.27 -13.91 -12.67
CA GLU A 66 1.91 -13.16 -13.87
C GLU A 66 2.71 -11.86 -13.99
N ASP A 67 3.09 -11.53 -15.22
CA ASP A 67 3.92 -10.38 -15.58
C ASP A 67 3.10 -9.42 -16.46
N TYR A 68 3.21 -8.11 -16.21
CA TYR A 68 2.48 -7.06 -16.92
C TYR A 68 3.44 -5.98 -17.42
N LEU A 69 3.46 -5.78 -18.74
CA LEU A 69 4.26 -4.75 -19.40
C LEU A 69 3.50 -3.44 -19.51
N ILE A 70 4.05 -2.39 -18.93
CA ILE A 70 3.46 -1.05 -18.91
C ILE A 70 4.36 -0.07 -19.67
N PRO A 71 3.91 0.48 -20.81
CA PRO A 71 4.67 1.46 -21.56
C PRO A 71 4.90 2.75 -20.77
N LYS A 72 6.14 3.26 -20.79
CA LYS A 72 6.52 4.52 -20.13
C LYS A 72 5.75 5.72 -20.70
N ASN A 73 5.41 5.70 -21.99
CA ASN A 73 4.57 6.72 -22.61
C ASN A 73 3.14 6.72 -22.05
N THR A 74 2.57 5.55 -21.75
CA THR A 74 1.26 5.44 -21.11
C THR A 74 1.28 6.06 -19.72
N ILE A 75 2.32 5.80 -18.93
CA ILE A 75 2.50 6.40 -17.59
C ILE A 75 2.61 7.92 -17.70
N LYS A 76 3.45 8.42 -18.62
CA LYS A 76 3.62 9.86 -18.84
C LYS A 76 2.28 10.50 -19.21
N LYS A 77 1.58 9.97 -20.22
CA LYS A 77 0.28 10.47 -20.65
C LYS A 77 -0.72 10.51 -19.48
N PHE A 78 -0.82 9.40 -18.75
CA PHE A 78 -1.72 9.28 -17.61
C PHE A 78 -1.43 10.31 -16.51
N MET A 79 -0.16 10.50 -16.13
CA MET A 79 0.23 11.50 -15.15
C MET A 79 -0.04 12.93 -15.62
N HIS A 80 0.12 13.21 -16.92
CA HIS A 80 -0.17 14.52 -17.49
C HIS A 80 -1.67 14.83 -17.52
N GLU A 81 -2.52 13.83 -17.79
CA GLU A 81 -3.98 13.98 -17.83
C GLU A 81 -4.62 14.06 -16.44
N LYS A 82 -4.00 13.46 -15.42
CA LYS A 82 -4.57 13.32 -14.07
C LYS A 82 -3.95 14.25 -13.03
N ILE A 83 -2.85 14.92 -13.35
CA ILE A 83 -2.17 15.84 -12.44
C ILE A 83 -1.92 17.17 -13.14
N ASP A 84 -2.59 18.22 -12.70
CA ASP A 84 -2.44 19.56 -13.29
C ASP A 84 -1.17 20.27 -12.81
N GLY A 85 -0.78 20.06 -11.54
CA GLY A 85 0.36 20.74 -10.92
C GLY A 85 1.73 20.10 -11.22
N TYR A 86 2.72 20.92 -11.62
CA TYR A 86 4.10 20.45 -11.83
C TYR A 86 4.73 19.85 -10.55
N VAL A 87 4.57 20.51 -9.41
CA VAL A 87 5.09 20.04 -8.12
C VAL A 87 4.48 18.68 -7.74
N GLU A 88 3.18 18.52 -7.94
CA GLU A 88 2.48 17.26 -7.67
C GLU A 88 3.00 16.12 -8.55
N ARG A 89 3.30 16.39 -9.83
CA ARG A 89 3.90 15.39 -10.74
C ARG A 89 5.26 14.90 -10.28
N LEU A 90 6.05 15.77 -9.66
CA LEU A 90 7.37 15.38 -9.11
C LEU A 90 7.24 14.50 -7.86
N LEU A 91 6.14 14.64 -7.12
CA LEU A 91 5.87 13.84 -5.91
C LEU A 91 5.23 12.48 -6.24
N VAL A 92 4.70 12.30 -7.45
CA VAL A 92 4.18 11.00 -7.91
C VAL A 92 5.30 10.17 -8.53
N SER A 93 5.55 8.99 -7.96
CA SER A 93 6.53 8.06 -8.51
C SER A 93 5.99 7.39 -9.80
N PRO A 94 6.70 7.50 -10.95
CA PRO A 94 6.32 6.79 -12.17
C PRO A 94 6.26 5.27 -12.00
N VAL A 95 7.05 4.72 -11.07
CA VAL A 95 7.04 3.29 -10.75
C VAL A 95 5.78 2.90 -9.97
N THR A 96 5.33 3.74 -9.03
CA THR A 96 4.03 3.56 -8.37
C THR A 96 2.91 3.53 -9.41
N THR A 97 2.87 4.49 -10.33
CA THR A 97 1.89 4.52 -11.44
C THR A 97 1.99 3.28 -12.33
N ALA A 98 3.20 2.76 -12.59
CA ALA A 98 3.37 1.53 -13.35
C ALA A 98 2.72 0.33 -12.65
N VAL A 99 2.93 0.17 -11.34
CA VAL A 99 2.32 -0.92 -10.55
C VAL A 99 0.80 -0.83 -10.55
N GLU A 100 0.24 0.38 -10.55
CA GLU A 100 -1.21 0.56 -10.62
C GLU A 100 -1.82 0.21 -11.96
N LEU A 101 -1.22 0.67 -13.06
CA LEU A 101 -1.70 0.31 -14.39
C LEU A 101 -1.59 -1.22 -14.58
N ALA A 102 -0.55 -1.83 -14.04
CA ALA A 102 -0.44 -3.30 -14.00
C ALA A 102 -1.52 -3.94 -13.13
N MET A 103 -1.82 -3.37 -11.96
CA MET A 103 -2.90 -3.83 -11.09
C MET A 103 -4.28 -3.68 -11.76
N ASN A 104 -4.50 -2.61 -12.52
CA ASN A 104 -5.71 -2.40 -13.31
C ASN A 104 -5.88 -3.52 -14.34
N ASN A 105 -4.82 -3.78 -15.12
CA ASN A 105 -4.80 -4.87 -16.10
C ASN A 105 -5.02 -6.24 -15.45
N LEU A 106 -4.47 -6.46 -14.26
CA LEU A 106 -4.66 -7.69 -13.49
C LEU A 106 -6.10 -7.87 -13.06
N ILE A 107 -6.75 -6.83 -12.51
CA ILE A 107 -8.16 -6.93 -12.10
C ILE A 107 -9.09 -7.06 -13.29
N ALA A 108 -8.82 -6.37 -14.41
CA ALA A 108 -9.58 -6.52 -15.65
C ALA A 108 -9.52 -7.97 -16.16
N LYS A 109 -8.34 -8.60 -16.12
CA LYS A 109 -8.15 -10.02 -16.48
C LYS A 109 -8.76 -10.98 -15.44
N HIS A 110 -8.69 -10.63 -14.15
CA HIS A 110 -9.13 -11.47 -13.03
C HIS A 110 -10.06 -10.71 -12.06
N PRO A 111 -11.33 -10.45 -12.42
CA PRO A 111 -12.21 -9.61 -11.60
C PRO A 111 -12.41 -10.14 -10.17
N SER A 112 -12.34 -11.46 -9.96
CA SER A 112 -12.46 -12.10 -8.63
C SER A 112 -11.33 -11.72 -7.65
N LYS A 113 -10.26 -11.10 -8.15
CA LYS A 113 -9.18 -10.53 -7.32
C LYS A 113 -9.60 -9.27 -6.58
N LYS A 114 -10.69 -8.62 -6.99
CA LYS A 114 -11.39 -7.59 -6.21
C LYS A 114 -12.57 -8.22 -5.45
N PRO A 115 -12.74 -7.93 -4.15
CA PRO A 115 -13.91 -8.39 -3.39
C PRO A 115 -15.23 -8.02 -4.08
N PHE A 116 -16.23 -8.91 -4.05
CA PHE A 116 -17.48 -8.75 -4.80
C PHE A 116 -18.21 -7.44 -4.51
N ILE A 117 -18.36 -7.07 -3.23
CA ILE A 117 -19.02 -5.82 -2.84
C ILE A 117 -18.36 -4.58 -3.44
N TYR A 118 -17.03 -4.60 -3.59
CA TYR A 118 -16.29 -3.48 -4.17
C TYR A 118 -16.37 -3.44 -5.70
N ARG A 119 -16.69 -4.57 -6.35
CA ARG A 119 -16.99 -4.60 -7.80
C ARG A 119 -18.31 -3.91 -8.13
N MET A 120 -19.21 -3.80 -7.16
CA MET A 120 -20.53 -3.16 -7.34
C MET A 120 -20.50 -1.64 -7.09
N MET A 121 -19.35 -1.08 -6.68
CA MET A 121 -19.19 0.35 -6.46
C MET A 121 -18.70 1.04 -7.74
N GLU A 122 -19.24 2.21 -8.05
CA GLU A 122 -18.72 3.07 -9.12
C GLU A 122 -17.23 3.35 -8.88
N ASN A 123 -16.41 3.15 -9.91
CA ASN A 123 -14.97 3.36 -9.86
C ASN A 123 -14.49 3.95 -11.19
N GLN A 124 -13.42 4.75 -11.16
CA GLN A 124 -12.79 5.23 -12.39
C GLN A 124 -11.85 4.18 -12.98
N GLN A 125 -11.31 3.30 -12.14
CA GLN A 125 -10.40 2.22 -12.50
C GLN A 125 -10.77 0.92 -11.77
N ASP A 126 -10.57 -0.23 -12.43
CA ASP A 126 -10.99 -1.54 -11.92
C ASP A 126 -10.32 -1.91 -10.59
N PHE A 127 -9.09 -1.43 -10.37
CA PHE A 127 -8.30 -1.74 -9.17
C PHE A 127 -8.74 -1.02 -7.89
N GLU A 128 -9.63 -0.02 -7.99
CA GLU A 128 -10.08 0.78 -6.86
C GLU A 128 -10.79 -0.08 -5.81
N TYR A 129 -10.76 0.35 -4.54
CA TYR A 129 -11.38 -0.29 -3.39
C TYR A 129 -10.84 -1.68 -3.06
N ASN A 130 -9.63 -2.04 -3.49
CA ASN A 130 -9.05 -3.32 -3.07
C ASN A 130 -8.46 -3.25 -1.64
N LYS A 131 -8.10 -4.40 -1.10
CA LYS A 131 -7.55 -4.52 0.26
C LYS A 131 -6.03 -4.58 0.22
N PRO A 132 -5.31 -3.82 1.06
CA PRO A 132 -3.86 -3.94 1.17
C PRO A 132 -3.37 -5.39 1.32
N SER A 133 -4.02 -6.24 2.14
CA SER A 133 -3.58 -7.66 2.25
C SER A 133 -3.67 -8.44 0.94
N ARG A 134 -4.69 -8.18 0.12
CA ARG A 134 -4.87 -8.88 -1.16
C ARG A 134 -3.79 -8.45 -2.13
N PHE A 135 -3.55 -7.15 -2.23
CA PHE A 135 -2.45 -6.61 -3.03
C PHE A 135 -1.10 -7.16 -2.58
N LEU A 136 -0.78 -7.04 -1.29
CA LEU A 136 0.47 -7.55 -0.73
C LEU A 136 0.64 -9.03 -1.03
N LYS A 137 -0.42 -9.85 -0.92
CA LYS A 137 -0.35 -11.28 -1.24
C LYS A 137 -0.08 -11.54 -2.72
N MET A 138 -0.80 -10.86 -3.61
CA MET A 138 -0.64 -11.04 -5.04
C MET A 138 0.72 -10.57 -5.51
N PHE A 139 1.18 -9.42 -5.00
CA PHE A 139 2.43 -8.83 -5.39
C PHE A 139 3.62 -9.64 -4.87
N THR A 140 3.70 -9.89 -3.56
CA THR A 140 4.87 -10.57 -2.97
C THR A 140 4.82 -12.09 -3.10
N GLY A 141 3.63 -12.66 -3.29
CA GLY A 141 3.39 -14.11 -3.25
C GLY A 141 3.20 -14.66 -1.84
N LYS A 142 3.41 -13.84 -0.80
CA LYS A 142 3.42 -14.24 0.61
C LYS A 142 2.11 -13.89 1.31
N LYS A 143 1.73 -14.63 2.34
CA LYS A 143 0.51 -14.31 3.10
C LYS A 143 0.82 -13.25 4.16
N PRO A 144 0.20 -12.04 4.13
CA PRO A 144 0.43 -11.03 5.15
C PRO A 144 -0.19 -11.42 6.49
N VAL A 145 0.40 -10.93 7.56
CA VAL A 145 -0.21 -10.88 8.89
C VAL A 145 -1.31 -9.83 8.82
N THR A 146 -2.56 -10.24 8.99
CA THR A 146 -3.72 -9.34 8.89
C THR A 146 -4.54 -9.40 10.18
N LEU A 147 -4.72 -8.25 10.81
CA LEU A 147 -5.67 -8.05 11.88
C LEU A 147 -6.83 -7.20 11.36
N ASN A 148 -7.98 -7.84 11.18
CA ASN A 148 -9.30 -7.19 11.13
C ASN A 148 -9.69 -6.44 9.83
N GLU A 149 -8.98 -6.62 8.73
CA GLU A 149 -9.30 -6.04 7.41
C GLU A 149 -10.52 -6.69 6.71
N GLY A 150 -11.12 -7.73 7.32
CA GLY A 150 -12.25 -8.48 6.76
C GLY A 150 -13.42 -8.72 7.70
N GLY A 151 -13.43 -8.14 8.91
CA GLY A 151 -14.53 -8.34 9.87
C GLY A 151 -15.68 -7.36 9.63
N ILE A 152 -16.93 -7.79 9.87
CA ILE A 152 -18.15 -6.98 9.66
C ILE A 152 -18.11 -5.63 10.41
N ARG A 153 -17.53 -5.59 11.63
CA ARG A 153 -17.41 -4.36 12.43
C ARG A 153 -16.08 -3.62 12.27
N MET A 154 -15.10 -4.20 11.59
CA MET A 154 -13.70 -3.73 11.46
C MET A 154 -13.18 -2.89 12.66
N SER A 155 -13.31 -3.30 13.92
CA SER A 155 -12.74 -2.56 15.07
C SER A 155 -11.42 -3.14 15.60
N LEU A 156 -10.31 -2.38 15.57
CA LEU A 156 -9.08 -2.77 16.29
C LEU A 156 -9.27 -2.67 17.81
N PHE A 157 -10.05 -1.68 18.27
CA PHE A 157 -10.42 -1.54 19.67
C PHE A 157 -11.17 -2.78 20.20
N GLY A 158 -12.06 -3.37 19.40
CA GLY A 158 -12.70 -4.64 19.73
C GLY A 158 -11.75 -5.84 19.81
N LYS A 159 -10.48 -5.66 19.41
CA LYS A 159 -9.39 -6.65 19.48
C LYS A 159 -8.16 -6.05 20.15
N ILE A 160 -8.36 -5.20 21.16
CA ILE A 160 -7.33 -4.33 21.73
C ILE A 160 -6.07 -5.09 22.15
N GLU A 161 -6.20 -6.24 22.82
CA GLU A 161 -5.06 -7.04 23.27
C GLU A 161 -4.21 -7.57 22.09
N LYS A 162 -4.88 -8.08 21.05
CA LYS A 162 -4.21 -8.57 19.84
C LYS A 162 -3.56 -7.42 19.07
N ALA A 163 -4.24 -6.28 19.00
CA ALA A 163 -3.71 -5.09 18.34
C ALA A 163 -2.49 -4.53 19.08
N PHE A 164 -2.55 -4.43 20.40
CA PHE A 164 -1.44 -3.99 21.25
C PHE A 164 -0.24 -4.94 21.17
N SER A 165 -0.49 -6.26 21.19
CA SER A 165 0.54 -7.28 20.98
C SER A 165 1.19 -7.16 19.60
N LEU A 166 0.41 -6.90 18.55
CA LEU A 166 0.91 -6.67 17.20
C LEU A 166 1.78 -5.40 17.12
N LEU A 167 1.33 -4.28 17.70
CA LEU A 167 2.09 -3.03 17.75
C LEU A 167 3.43 -3.20 18.49
N LYS A 168 3.47 -3.93 19.60
CA LYS A 168 4.72 -4.29 20.31
C LYS A 168 5.69 -5.07 19.42
N LYS A 169 5.18 -5.99 18.59
CA LYS A 169 6.02 -6.76 17.66
C LYS A 169 6.54 -5.87 16.52
N ILE A 170 5.71 -4.95 16.02
CA ILE A 170 6.09 -3.98 14.99
C ILE A 170 7.21 -3.08 15.50
N GLU A 171 7.11 -2.54 16.72
CA GLU A 171 8.18 -1.72 17.33
C GLU A 171 9.52 -2.46 17.40
N LYS A 172 9.50 -3.75 17.74
CA LYS A 172 10.71 -4.58 17.85
C LYS A 172 11.34 -4.92 16.50
N ASP A 173 10.59 -4.83 15.41
CA ASP A 173 11.03 -5.17 14.06
C ASP A 173 11.09 -3.91 13.19
N LYS A 174 12.25 -3.24 13.20
CA LYS A 174 12.48 -1.97 12.49
C LYS A 174 12.31 -2.07 10.97
N ASP A 175 12.41 -3.27 10.40
CA ASP A 175 12.22 -3.54 8.97
C ASP A 175 10.84 -4.12 8.64
N SER A 176 9.92 -4.14 9.60
CA SER A 176 8.54 -4.55 9.35
C SER A 176 7.84 -3.61 8.36
N VAL A 177 6.95 -4.19 7.57
CA VAL A 177 6.18 -3.49 6.54
C VAL A 177 4.72 -3.58 6.91
N PHE A 178 4.14 -2.52 7.45
CA PHE A 178 2.74 -2.52 7.86
C PHE A 178 1.96 -1.34 7.30
N ILE A 179 0.70 -1.61 7.01
CA ILE A 179 -0.31 -0.66 6.58
C ILE A 179 -1.42 -0.69 7.62
N ALA A 180 -1.84 0.49 8.03
CA ALA A 180 -3.02 0.69 8.85
C ALA A 180 -4.11 1.31 7.99
N GLY A 181 -5.37 1.04 8.29
CA GLY A 181 -6.45 1.71 7.59
C GLY A 181 -7.66 1.97 8.45
N THR A 182 -8.42 2.97 8.02
CA THR A 182 -9.70 3.36 8.60
C THR A 182 -10.85 2.73 7.83
N GLY A 183 -12.03 2.79 8.42
CA GLY A 183 -13.30 2.44 7.79
C GLY A 183 -14.24 3.62 8.01
N TRP A 184 -15.53 3.38 8.19
CA TRP A 184 -16.44 4.44 8.60
C TRP A 184 -16.04 5.02 9.97
N ASN A 185 -15.72 6.30 10.02
CA ASN A 185 -15.39 7.04 11.23
C ASN A 185 -16.44 8.13 11.47
N MET A 186 -17.13 8.07 12.61
CA MET A 186 -18.15 9.06 13.03
C MET A 186 -17.65 10.02 14.13
N TRP A 187 -16.34 10.04 14.43
CA TRP A 187 -15.80 10.70 15.61
C TRP A 187 -15.20 12.08 15.32
N GLY A 188 -16.01 13.14 15.24
CA GLY A 188 -15.61 14.54 15.45
C GLY A 188 -14.44 15.12 14.62
N ILE A 189 -14.09 16.38 14.94
CA ILE A 189 -13.19 17.28 14.18
C ILE A 189 -11.73 16.79 14.08
N ASN A 190 -11.31 15.83 14.92
CA ASN A 190 -9.94 15.29 14.97
C ASN A 190 -9.85 13.79 14.57
N SER A 191 -10.83 13.27 13.83
CA SER A 191 -10.76 11.90 13.32
C SER A 191 -9.95 11.79 12.04
N LEU A 192 -9.26 10.65 11.89
CA LEU A 192 -8.74 10.22 10.61
C LEU A 192 -9.89 10.08 9.60
N PRO A 193 -9.69 10.49 8.32
CA PRO A 193 -10.67 10.32 7.26
C PRO A 193 -11.17 8.88 7.17
N SER A 194 -12.44 8.73 6.78
CA SER A 194 -13.03 7.43 6.52
C SER A 194 -12.38 6.77 5.30
N TRP A 195 -12.31 5.44 5.31
CA TRP A 195 -11.85 4.61 4.18
C TRP A 195 -10.49 5.03 3.59
N HIS A 196 -9.49 5.18 4.45
CA HIS A 196 -8.15 5.59 4.05
C HIS A 196 -7.08 4.65 4.61
N CYS A 197 -5.99 4.49 3.88
CA CYS A 197 -4.85 3.67 4.27
C CYS A 197 -3.62 4.54 4.50
N TYR A 198 -2.80 4.09 5.45
CA TYR A 198 -1.57 4.75 5.87
C TYR A 198 -0.43 3.76 5.92
N SER A 199 0.77 4.20 5.55
CA SER A 199 1.99 3.47 5.87
C SER A 199 2.28 3.61 7.36
N VAL A 200 2.47 2.50 8.09
CA VAL A 200 2.97 2.55 9.47
C VAL A 200 4.47 2.83 9.43
N ARG A 201 4.89 4.00 9.90
CA ARG A 201 6.29 4.44 9.86
C ARG A 201 7.06 4.00 11.09
N GLN A 202 6.42 4.12 12.25
CA GLN A 202 7.05 3.83 13.52
C GLN A 202 5.99 3.56 14.58
N VAL A 203 6.28 2.63 15.47
CA VAL A 203 5.55 2.43 16.72
C VAL A 203 6.52 2.66 17.86
N ARG A 204 6.12 3.42 18.88
CA ARG A 204 6.88 3.64 20.10
C ARG A 204 5.97 3.43 21.30
N MET A 205 6.01 2.23 21.87
CA MET A 205 5.11 1.79 22.93
C MET A 205 5.36 2.57 24.22
N GLU A 206 6.63 2.79 24.59
CA GLU A 206 7.00 3.56 25.79
C GLU A 206 6.56 5.03 25.70
N GLN A 207 6.61 5.60 24.49
CA GLN A 207 6.18 6.98 24.22
C GLN A 207 4.69 7.06 23.89
N ASN A 208 3.95 5.96 24.04
CA ASN A 208 2.53 5.82 23.74
C ASN A 208 2.13 6.38 22.38
N ARG A 209 2.94 6.20 21.33
CA ARG A 209 2.64 6.78 20.00
C ARG A 209 2.87 5.85 18.83
N ILE A 210 2.07 6.04 17.79
CA ILE A 210 2.28 5.50 16.45
C ILE A 210 2.43 6.66 15.46
N VAL A 211 3.36 6.52 14.54
CA VAL A 211 3.60 7.44 13.44
C VAL A 211 3.13 6.76 12.16
N LEU A 212 2.17 7.38 11.51
CA LEU A 212 1.62 6.99 10.22
C LEU A 212 2.09 8.00 9.15
N PHE A 213 2.09 7.60 7.89
CA PHE A 213 2.29 8.54 6.79
C PHE A 213 1.07 8.53 5.87
N ASP A 214 0.51 9.72 5.66
CA ASP A 214 -0.61 9.96 4.77
C ASP A 214 -0.07 10.35 3.38
N HIS A 215 -0.14 9.42 2.44
CA HIS A 215 0.31 9.67 1.07
C HIS A 215 -0.53 10.70 0.33
N ARG A 216 -1.80 10.91 0.73
CA ARG A 216 -2.70 11.91 0.11
C ARG A 216 -2.32 13.31 0.56
N LYS A 217 -2.05 13.48 1.84
CA LYS A 217 -1.68 14.78 2.43
C LYS A 217 -0.18 15.08 2.44
N GLN A 218 0.65 14.08 2.15
CA GLN A 218 2.11 14.18 2.20
C GLN A 218 2.65 14.57 3.58
N GLU A 219 2.03 14.04 4.64
CA GLU A 219 2.38 14.37 6.02
C GLU A 219 2.44 13.14 6.93
N GLU A 220 3.19 13.26 8.02
CA GLU A 220 3.16 12.29 9.11
C GLU A 220 1.98 12.58 10.04
N VAL A 221 1.24 11.54 10.40
CA VAL A 221 0.16 11.60 11.38
C VAL A 221 0.62 10.86 12.63
N VAL A 222 0.77 11.60 13.73
CA VAL A 222 1.20 11.05 15.01
C VAL A 222 -0.01 10.91 15.92
N LEU A 223 -0.27 9.69 16.39
CA LEU A 223 -1.40 9.41 17.27
C LEU A 223 -0.94 8.72 18.55
N PRO A 224 -1.56 9.03 19.70
CA PRO A 224 -1.49 8.17 20.86
C PRO A 224 -1.96 6.74 20.51
N ILE A 225 -1.35 5.69 21.08
CA ILE A 225 -1.69 4.30 20.72
C ILE A 225 -3.17 4.01 20.95
N GLN A 226 -3.73 4.47 22.07
CA GLN A 226 -5.17 4.29 22.35
C GLN A 226 -6.04 4.94 21.26
N ASN A 227 -5.75 6.20 20.89
CA ASN A 227 -6.48 6.89 19.83
C ASN A 227 -6.37 6.16 18.50
N ALA A 228 -5.17 5.66 18.17
CA ALA A 228 -4.96 4.86 16.97
C ALA A 228 -5.80 3.56 16.99
N LEU A 229 -5.89 2.86 18.11
CA LEU A 229 -6.69 1.63 18.23
C LEU A 229 -8.20 1.90 18.09
N HIS A 230 -8.68 3.08 18.47
CA HIS A 230 -10.08 3.48 18.25
C HIS A 230 -10.39 3.87 16.80
N GLN A 231 -9.47 4.61 16.17
CA GLN A 231 -9.69 5.20 14.85
C GLN A 231 -9.32 4.26 13.70
N LEU A 232 -8.25 3.48 13.87
CA LEU A 232 -7.83 2.47 12.90
C LEU A 232 -8.67 1.21 13.04
N LYS A 233 -9.04 0.65 11.89
CA LYS A 233 -9.95 -0.49 11.76
C LYS A 233 -9.21 -1.80 11.51
N PHE A 234 -8.05 -1.72 10.88
CA PHE A 234 -7.19 -2.87 10.64
C PHE A 234 -5.71 -2.52 10.62
N LEU A 235 -4.89 -3.56 10.78
CA LEU A 235 -3.46 -3.56 10.50
C LEU A 235 -3.16 -4.76 9.61
N THR A 236 -2.35 -4.57 8.58
CA THR A 236 -1.91 -5.68 7.73
C THR A 236 -0.51 -5.44 7.19
N GLY A 237 0.28 -6.51 7.06
CA GLY A 237 1.67 -6.35 6.69
C GLY A 237 2.51 -7.61 6.85
N TYR A 238 3.82 -7.40 6.94
CA TYR A 238 4.83 -8.43 7.11
C TYR A 238 5.80 -8.03 8.20
N PHE A 239 6.23 -9.00 8.99
CA PHE A 239 7.49 -8.87 9.69
C PHE A 239 8.65 -9.12 8.72
N SER A 240 9.80 -8.54 9.01
CA SER A 240 11.01 -8.68 8.21
C SER A 240 11.37 -10.15 7.98
N LYS A 241 11.13 -11.03 8.95
CA LYS A 241 11.35 -12.47 8.79
C LYS A 241 10.44 -13.13 7.75
N ASP A 242 9.23 -12.61 7.56
CA ASP A 242 8.25 -13.16 6.62
C ASP A 242 8.58 -12.72 5.18
N LEU A 243 9.37 -11.66 5.02
CA LEU A 243 9.84 -11.17 3.73
C LEU A 243 11.10 -11.87 3.22
N MET A 244 11.75 -12.72 4.02
CA MET A 244 12.92 -13.54 3.62
C MET A 244 12.56 -14.68 2.68
#